data_AF-A0A7W1C5Y7-F1
#
_entry.id   AF-A0A7W1C5Y7-F1
#
_cell.length_a   1.000
_cell.length_b   1.000
_cell.length_c   1.000
_cell.angle_alpha   90.00
_cell.angle_beta   90.00
_cell.angle_gamma   90.00
#
_symmetry.space_group_name_H-M   'P 1'
#
loop_
_entity.id
_entity.type
_entity.pdbx_description
1 polymer ?
#
loop_
_entity_poly.entity_id
_entity_poly.type
_entity_poly.pdbx_seq_one_letter_code
_entity_poly.pdbx_strand_id
1 'polypeptide(L)' 'MIEPDLPDIDWWLTTWEGNRRDQLRRARGLTLRERLQAVEEMAEVSNWLLRARERRSSSSNPIDSPE' A
#
# COMPACT_ATOMS: atom_id res chain seq x y z
N MET A 1 35.60 -9.67 13.51
CA MET A 1 34.17 -9.32 13.63
C MET A 1 33.79 -8.72 12.29
N ILE A 2 33.00 -9.43 11.47
CA ILE A 2 32.57 -8.95 10.16
C ILE A 2 31.22 -8.27 10.42
N GLU A 3 31.13 -6.95 10.29
CA GLU A 3 29.84 -6.27 10.28
C GLU A 3 29.09 -6.66 9.01
N PRO A 4 27.79 -7.05 9.09
CA PRO A 4 27.03 -7.36 7.90
C PRO A 4 26.90 -6.09 7.04
N ASP A 5 27.17 -6.24 5.74
CA ASP A 5 26.98 -5.19 4.74
C ASP A 5 25.49 -4.83 4.69
N LEU A 6 25.09 -3.81 5.45
CA LEU A 6 23.72 -3.33 5.45
C LEU A 6 23.48 -2.66 4.11
N PRO A 7 22.37 -2.99 3.42
CA PRO A 7 22.07 -2.37 2.13
C PRO A 7 22.04 -0.85 2.29
N ASP A 8 22.69 -0.14 1.38
CA ASP A 8 22.69 1.33 1.36
C ASP A 8 21.24 1.82 1.23
N ILE A 9 20.73 2.39 2.32
CA ILE A 9 19.33 2.84 2.39
C ILE A 9 19.25 4.21 1.75
N ASP A 10 18.61 4.29 0.58
CA ASP A 10 18.26 5.58 -0.01
C ASP A 10 17.13 6.24 0.79
N TRP A 11 17.52 7.10 1.73
CA TRP A 11 16.61 7.87 2.56
C TRP A 11 15.69 8.80 1.77
N TRP A 12 16.02 9.14 0.51
CA TRP A 12 15.15 9.98 -0.31
C TRP A 12 13.78 9.33 -0.58
N LEU A 13 13.74 8.00 -0.70
CA LEU A 13 12.51 7.23 -0.90
C LEU A 13 11.54 7.29 0.29
N THR A 14 12.02 7.69 1.47
CA THR A 14 11.17 7.87 2.65
C THR A 14 10.40 9.19 2.65
N THR A 15 10.77 10.12 1.75
CA THR A 15 10.04 11.38 1.56
C THR A 15 8.87 11.19 0.59
N TRP A 16 7.83 12.02 0.71
CA TRP A 16 6.71 11.99 -0.23
C TRP A 16 7.15 12.24 -1.68
N GLU A 17 7.96 13.28 -1.91
CA GLU A 17 8.41 13.65 -3.26
C GLU A 17 9.33 12.59 -3.86
N GLY A 18 10.24 12.01 -3.05
CA GLY A 18 11.13 10.95 -3.51
C GLY A 18 10.38 9.68 -3.87
N ASN A 19 9.49 9.21 -2.98
CA ASN A 19 8.64 8.06 -3.26
C ASN A 19 7.76 8.30 -4.51
N ARG A 20 7.14 9.48 -4.62
CA ARG A 20 6.30 9.84 -5.76
C ARG A 20 7.07 9.82 -7.08
N ARG A 21 8.26 10.42 -7.13
CA ARG A 21 9.12 10.41 -8.32
C ARG A 21 9.49 8.99 -8.73
N ASP A 22 9.87 8.18 -7.76
CA ASP A 22 10.27 6.80 -8.01
C ASP A 22 9.10 5.93 -8.50
N GLN A 23 7.92 6.08 -7.90
CA GLN A 23 6.69 5.44 -8.38
C GLN A 23 6.35 5.85 -9.82
N LEU A 24 6.46 7.13 -10.16
CA LEU A 24 6.23 7.61 -11.53
C LEU A 24 7.26 7.04 -12.51
N ARG A 25 8.54 6.97 -12.12
CA ARG A 25 9.60 6.37 -12.92
C ARG A 25 9.31 4.90 -13.20
N ARG A 26 8.94 4.12 -12.17
CA ARG A 26 8.55 2.71 -12.30
C ARG A 26 7.33 2.56 -13.21
N ALA A 27 6.27 3.32 -12.98
CA ALA A 27 5.04 3.27 -13.76
C ALA A 27 5.27 3.59 -15.26
N ARG A 28 6.16 4.54 -15.56
CA ARG A 28 6.52 4.88 -16.96
C ARG A 28 7.25 3.74 -17.66
N GLY A 29 7.98 2.91 -16.94
CA GLY A 29 8.69 1.74 -17.48
C GLY A 29 7.82 0.50 -17.73
N LEU A 30 6.58 0.49 -17.25
CA LEU A 30 5.68 -0.66 -17.42
C LEU A 30 5.18 -0.81 -18.86
N THR A 31 5.14 -2.05 -19.33
CA THR A 31 4.46 -2.46 -20.57
C THR A 31 2.93 -2.33 -20.44
N LEU A 32 2.21 -2.39 -21.56
CA LEU A 32 0.74 -2.34 -21.55
C LEU A 32 0.13 -3.46 -20.68
N ARG A 33 0.65 -4.68 -20.79
CA ARG A 33 0.18 -5.84 -19.99
C ARG A 33 0.37 -5.59 -18.50
N GLU A 34 1.54 -5.09 -18.10
CA GLU A 34 1.83 -4.82 -16.68
C GLU A 34 1.00 -3.66 -16.13
N ARG A 35 0.70 -2.66 -16.96
CA ARG A 35 -0.22 -1.58 -16.57
C ARG A 35 -1.63 -2.11 -16.33
N LEU A 36 -2.11 -3.00 -17.18
CA LEU A 36 -3.43 -3.62 -17.00
C LEU A 36 -3.46 -4.45 -15.70
N GLN A 37 -2.46 -5.30 -15.51
CA GLN A 37 -2.29 -6.10 -14.29
C GLN A 37 -2.27 -5.22 -13.02
N ALA A 38 -1.51 -4.13 -13.03
CA ALA A 38 -1.43 -3.22 -11.89
C ALA A 38 -2.79 -2.58 -11.57
N VAL A 39 -3.62 -2.27 -12.58
CA VAL A 39 -4.97 -1.73 -12.37
C VAL A 39 -5.90 -2.78 -11.77
N GLU A 40 -5.81 -4.03 -12.21
CA GLU A 40 -6.58 -5.14 -11.64
C GLU A 40 -6.21 -5.38 -10.17
N GLU A 41 -4.92 -5.42 -9.84
CA GLU A 41 -4.42 -5.54 -8.47
C GLU A 41 -4.89 -4.36 -7.58
N MET A 42 -4.86 -3.12 -8.10
CA MET A 42 -5.39 -1.97 -7.38
C MET A 42 -6.90 -2.10 -7.10
N ALA A 43 -7.67 -2.68 -8.02
CA ALA A 43 -9.10 -2.94 -7.80
C ALA A 43 -9.32 -3.97 -6.69
N GLU A 44 -8.51 -5.03 -6.65
CA GLU A 44 -8.55 -6.05 -5.58
C GLU A 44 -8.25 -5.44 -4.21
N VAL A 45 -7.17 -4.66 -4.11
CA VAL A 45 -6.78 -3.97 -2.86
C VAL A 45 -7.88 -3.00 -2.40
N SER A 46 -8.46 -2.24 -3.33
CA SER A 46 -9.55 -1.30 -3.03
C SER A 46 -10.78 -2.03 -2.48
N ASN A 47 -11.16 -3.16 -3.09
CA ASN A 47 -12.25 -4.00 -2.59
C ASN A 47 -11.96 -4.58 -1.20
N TRP A 48 -10.72 -5.01 -0.95
CA TRP A 48 -10.32 -5.50 0.37
C TRP A 48 -10.41 -4.40 1.44
N LEU A 49 -9.94 -3.19 1.13
CA LEU A 49 -10.03 -2.03 2.02
C LEU A 49 -11.49 -1.64 2.31
N LEU A 50 -12.36 -1.68 1.30
CA LEU A 50 -13.79 -1.42 1.49
C LEU A 50 -14.42 -2.42 2.48
N ARG A 51 -14.17 -3.73 2.29
CA ARG A 51 -14.64 -4.78 3.21
C ARG A 51 -14.05 -4.66 4.61
N ALA A 52 -12.80 -4.22 4.73
CA ALA A 52 -12.17 -3.96 6.02
C ALA A 52 -12.84 -2.78 6.76
N ARG A 53 -13.24 -1.74 6.02
CA ARG A 53 -14.01 -0.61 6.56
C ARG A 53 -15.40 -1.04 7.02
N GLU A 54 -16.13 -1.81 6.22
CA GLU A 54 -17.47 -2.32 6.54
C GLU A 54 -17.49 -3.15 7.82
N ARG A 55 -16.51 -4.05 7.99
CA ARG A 55 -16.33 -4.84 9.22
C ARG A 55 -16.10 -3.96 10.45
N ARG A 56 -15.37 -2.85 10.31
CA ARG A 56 -15.13 -1.92 11.41
C ARG A 56 -16.40 -1.15 11.79
N SER A 57 -17.19 -0.74 10.80
CA SER A 57 -18.48 -0.07 11.05
C SER A 57 -19.53 -1.01 11.64
N SER A 58 -19.51 -2.30 11.30
CA SER A 58 -20.42 -3.28 11.91
C SER A 58 -20.01 -3.69 13.33
N SER A 59 -18.73 -3.58 13.68
CA SER A 59 -18.23 -3.80 15.06
C SER A 59 -18.48 -2.63 16.02
N SER A 60 -18.96 -1.47 15.56
CA SER A 60 -19.21 -0.29 16.41
C SER A 60 -20.70 -0.09 16.75
N ASN A 61 -21.45 -1.16 17.01
CA ASN A 61 -22.85 -1.07 17.44
C ASN A 61 -22.95 -1.12 18.98
N PRO A 62 -23.50 -0.07 19.66
CA PRO A 62 -23.50 0.05 21.12
C PRO A 62 -24.70 -0.66 21.77
N ILE A 63 -24.79 -1.99 21.65
CA ILE A 63 -25.71 -2.82 22.46
C ILE A 63 -24.91 -3.70 23.44
N ASP A 64 -23.75 -3.23 23.89
CA ASP A 64 -23.11 -3.70 25.12
C ASP A 64 -23.30 -2.62 26.18
N SER A 65 -24.55 -2.46 26.63
CA SER A 65 -24.84 -1.89 27.95
C SER A 65 -25.03 -3.06 28.90
N PRO A 66 -24.09 -3.34 29.82
CA PRO A 66 -24.43 -4.14 30.98
C PRO A 66 -25.30 -3.28 31.91
N GLU A 67 -26.42 -3.86 32.34
CA GLU A 67 -27.27 -3.36 33.42
C GLU A 67 -26.48 -3.09 34.71
#